data_AF-A0A7J3IZY5-F1
#
_entry.id   AF-A0A7J3IZY5-F1
#
_cell.length_a   1.000
_cell.length_b   1.000
_cell.length_c   1.000
_cell.angle_alpha   90.00
_cell.angle_beta   90.00
_cell.angle_gamma   90.00
#
_symmetry.space_group_name_H-M   'P 1'
#
loop_
_entity.id
_entity.type
_entity.pdbx_description
1 polymer ?
#
loop_
_entity_poly.entity_id
_entity_poly.type
_entity_poly.pdbx_seq_one_letter_code
_entity_poly.pdbx_strand_id
1 'polypeptide(L)'
;MVASARTAPKAMGVDNIIAAIVTGEDKDRLADRMMESPSLPIPQERVQKQVMNVRNADAVVLIGVKIDANADETQRILRLIDLGIAIGSAVKMASLLNVDNRVMYTVGRAAQDLKMIEGDVVFGIPISIRGSNIFFDRYDPIKAKWQNELPPRKMSNKPK
;
A
#
# COMPACT_ATOMS: atom_id res chain seq x y z
N MET A 1 -8.29 5.56 -7.30
CA MET A 1 -8.29 4.33 -6.47
C MET A 1 -9.17 4.47 -5.23
N VAL A 2 -8.94 5.44 -4.34
CA VAL A 2 -9.73 5.62 -3.09
C VAL A 2 -11.24 5.73 -3.35
N ALA A 3 -11.65 6.52 -4.35
CA ALA A 3 -13.06 6.62 -4.72
C ALA A 3 -13.68 5.24 -5.02
N SER A 4 -12.98 4.40 -5.80
CA SER A 4 -13.45 3.06 -6.13
C SER A 4 -13.49 2.11 -4.93
N ALA A 5 -12.56 2.24 -3.98
CA ALA A 5 -12.63 1.50 -2.72
C ALA A 5 -13.88 1.89 -1.90
N ARG A 6 -14.15 3.19 -1.78
CA ARG A 6 -15.29 3.72 -1.02
C ARG A 6 -16.63 3.42 -1.69
N THR A 7 -16.70 3.35 -3.02
CA THR A 7 -17.93 3.00 -3.75
C THR A 7 -18.08 1.50 -4.03
N ALA A 8 -17.15 0.67 -3.55
CA ALA A 8 -17.23 -0.78 -3.75
C ALA A 8 -18.51 -1.34 -3.09
N PRO A 9 -19.13 -2.41 -3.64
CA PRO A 9 -20.26 -3.07 -2.99
C PRO A 9 -19.93 -3.52 -1.57
N LYS A 10 -20.88 -3.35 -0.63
CA LYS A 10 -20.71 -3.70 0.79
C LYS A 10 -21.94 -4.40 1.33
N ALA A 11 -21.75 -5.33 2.26
CA ALA A 11 -22.84 -6.00 2.93
C ALA A 11 -23.71 -5.00 3.71
N MET A 12 -25.03 -5.22 3.68
CA MET A 12 -26.02 -4.45 4.44
C MET A 12 -26.00 -2.92 4.21
N GLY A 13 -25.30 -2.43 3.17
CA GLY A 13 -25.18 -1.00 2.89
C GLY A 13 -24.37 -0.18 3.91
N VAL A 14 -23.61 -0.84 4.80
CA VAL A 14 -22.84 -0.16 5.85
C VAL A 14 -21.41 0.10 5.38
N ASP A 15 -20.98 1.37 5.41
CA ASP A 15 -19.61 1.75 5.02
C ASP A 15 -18.69 1.86 6.24
N ASN A 16 -17.96 0.79 6.53
CA ASN A 16 -16.90 0.75 7.54
C ASN A 16 -15.50 0.92 6.93
N ILE A 17 -15.40 1.21 5.63
CA ILE A 17 -14.12 1.32 4.92
C ILE A 17 -13.52 2.69 5.15
N ILE A 18 -12.27 2.70 5.59
CA ILE A 18 -11.43 3.88 5.72
C ILE A 18 -10.31 3.81 4.69
N ALA A 19 -9.87 4.98 4.21
CA ALA A 19 -8.79 5.04 3.25
C ALA A 19 -8.01 6.33 3.41
N ALA A 20 -6.72 6.27 3.10
CA ALA A 20 -5.80 7.40 3.10
C ALA A 20 -4.80 7.28 1.96
N ILE A 21 -4.16 8.38 1.58
CA ILE A 21 -3.07 8.41 0.61
C ILE A 21 -1.85 8.99 1.32
N VAL A 22 -0.73 8.26 1.26
CA VAL A 22 0.54 8.64 1.86
C VAL A 22 1.55 8.92 0.74
N THR A 23 2.22 10.06 0.79
CA THR A 23 3.18 10.52 -0.23
C THR A 23 4.38 11.19 0.43
N GLY A 24 5.44 11.45 -0.35
CA GLY A 24 6.62 12.18 0.11
C GLY A 24 7.27 11.56 1.36
N GLU A 25 7.66 12.41 2.31
CA GLU A 25 8.37 11.98 3.53
C GLU A 25 7.56 11.00 4.39
N ASP A 26 6.23 11.12 4.43
CA ASP A 26 5.40 10.20 5.22
C ASP A 26 5.44 8.77 4.66
N LYS A 27 5.64 8.61 3.35
CA LYS A 27 5.83 7.31 2.72
C LYS A 27 7.17 6.70 3.13
N ASP A 28 8.19 7.53 3.29
CA ASP A 28 9.52 7.07 3.70
C ASP A 28 9.53 6.72 5.20
N ARG A 29 8.86 7.52 6.04
CA ARG A 29 8.58 7.17 7.45
C ARG A 29 7.84 5.85 7.59
N LEU A 30 6.88 5.57 6.70
CA LEU A 30 6.16 4.30 6.67
C LEU A 30 7.12 3.13 6.36
N ALA A 31 8.05 3.32 5.43
CA ALA A 31 9.06 2.33 5.09
C ALA A 31 10.05 2.09 6.24
N ASP A 32 10.47 3.14 6.95
CA ASP A 32 11.33 3.04 8.13
C ASP A 32 10.64 2.23 9.24
N ARG A 33 9.37 2.54 9.51
CA ARG A 33 8.61 1.81 10.53
C ARG A 33 8.44 0.33 10.20
N MET A 34 8.36 -0.04 8.92
CA MET A 34 8.33 -1.45 8.50
C MET A 34 9.62 -2.19 8.88
N MET A 35 10.79 -1.55 8.76
CA MET A 35 12.07 -2.15 9.16
C MET A 35 12.16 -2.37 10.67
N GLU A 36 11.61 -1.45 11.44
CA GLU A 36 11.63 -1.49 12.90
C GLU A 36 10.60 -2.45 13.50
N SER A 37 9.63 -2.92 12.71
CA SER A 37 8.48 -3.68 13.23
C SER A 37 8.83 -5.15 13.50
N PRO A 38 8.92 -5.59 14.77
CA PRO A 38 9.24 -6.98 15.09
C PRO A 38 8.07 -7.95 14.84
N SER A 39 6.86 -7.41 14.61
CA SER A 39 5.61 -8.18 14.53
C SER A 39 5.16 -8.53 13.12
N LEU A 40 5.97 -8.26 12.08
CA LEU A 40 5.56 -8.58 10.71
C LEU A 40 5.61 -10.10 10.47
N PRO A 41 4.54 -10.72 9.94
CA PRO A 41 4.46 -12.18 9.76
C PRO A 41 5.18 -12.65 8.49
N ILE A 42 6.36 -12.08 8.18
CA ILE A 42 7.15 -12.45 7.00
C ILE A 42 8.66 -12.44 7.32
N PRO A 43 9.49 -13.22 6.60
CA PRO A 43 10.95 -13.20 6.77
C PRO A 43 11.55 -11.82 6.53
N GLN A 44 12.63 -11.49 7.25
CA GLN A 44 13.29 -10.17 7.20
C GLN A 44 13.74 -9.77 5.79
N GLU A 45 14.22 -10.71 4.98
CA GLU A 45 14.57 -10.46 3.58
C GLU A 45 13.39 -9.95 2.74
N ARG A 46 12.17 -10.46 3.02
CA ARG A 46 10.95 -9.99 2.35
C ARG A 46 10.53 -8.62 2.85
N VAL A 47 10.76 -8.31 4.13
CA VAL A 47 10.55 -6.97 4.69
C VAL A 47 11.42 -5.96 3.95
N GLN A 48 12.73 -6.22 3.85
CA GLN A 48 13.67 -5.33 3.16
C GLN A 48 13.26 -5.04 1.70
N LYS A 49 12.81 -6.06 0.96
CA LYS A 49 12.30 -5.87 -0.41
C LYS A 49 11.05 -4.99 -0.44
N GLN A 50 10.11 -5.19 0.48
CA GLN A 50 8.90 -4.38 0.54
C GLN A 50 9.19 -2.93 0.96
N VAL A 51 10.14 -2.70 1.85
CA VAL A 51 10.62 -1.37 2.23
C VAL A 51 11.14 -0.62 1.01
N MET A 52 11.98 -1.27 0.19
CA MET A 52 12.47 -0.65 -1.05
C MET A 52 11.34 -0.39 -2.05
N ASN A 53 10.35 -1.29 -2.15
CA ASN A 53 9.17 -1.06 -2.98
C ASN A 53 8.38 0.18 -2.53
N VAL A 54 8.20 0.38 -1.22
CA VAL A 54 7.52 1.56 -0.66
C VAL A 54 8.33 2.83 -0.88
N ARG A 55 9.65 2.80 -0.66
CA ARG A 55 10.52 3.95 -0.93
C ARG A 55 10.53 4.37 -2.41
N ASN A 56 10.51 3.41 -3.32
CA ASN A 56 10.53 3.68 -4.76
C ASN A 56 9.16 3.98 -5.37
N ALA A 57 8.07 3.64 -4.68
CA ALA A 57 6.70 3.96 -5.09
C ALA A 57 6.47 5.48 -5.11
N ASP A 58 5.60 5.94 -6.00
CA ASP A 58 5.22 7.36 -6.10
C ASP A 58 4.24 7.75 -4.97
N ALA A 59 3.39 6.81 -4.54
CA ALA A 59 2.48 6.96 -3.42
C ALA A 59 2.11 5.61 -2.79
N VAL A 60 1.51 5.63 -1.61
CA VAL A 60 0.89 4.45 -0.98
C VAL A 60 -0.58 4.76 -0.68
N VAL A 61 -1.48 3.94 -1.20
CA VAL A 61 -2.90 3.98 -0.82
C VAL A 61 -3.11 3.04 0.35
N LEU A 62 -3.60 3.56 1.47
CA LEU A 62 -4.00 2.77 2.62
C LEU A 62 -5.50 2.50 2.53
N ILE A 63 -5.92 1.26 2.73
CA ILE A 63 -7.32 0.86 2.81
C ILE A 63 -7.48 -0.04 4.03
N GLY A 64 -8.44 0.29 4.90
CA GLY A 64 -8.73 -0.48 6.09
C GLY A 64 -10.20 -0.53 6.42
N VAL A 65 -10.53 -1.25 7.49
CA VAL A 65 -11.89 -1.38 8.00
C VAL A 65 -11.91 -1.16 9.51
N LYS A 66 -12.96 -0.51 10.01
CA LYS A 66 -13.27 -0.43 11.44
C LYS A 66 -14.23 -1.56 11.83
N ILE A 67 -13.89 -2.32 12.85
CA ILE A 67 -14.65 -3.43 13.43
C ILE A 67 -15.13 -2.98 14.81
N ASP A 68 -16.44 -2.79 14.92
CA ASP A 68 -17.09 -2.42 16.18
C ASP A 68 -16.82 -3.50 17.23
N ALA A 69 -16.50 -3.08 18.45
CA ALA A 69 -16.31 -3.96 19.58
C ALA A 69 -17.56 -4.84 19.83
N ASN A 70 -18.74 -4.30 19.55
CA ASN A 70 -20.03 -4.98 19.71
C ASN A 70 -20.48 -5.77 18.47
N ALA A 71 -19.69 -5.76 17.39
CA ALA A 71 -20.03 -6.54 16.20
C ALA A 71 -20.07 -8.03 16.52
N ASP A 72 -21.18 -8.68 16.17
CA ASP A 72 -21.28 -10.13 16.18
C ASP A 72 -20.32 -10.78 15.17
N GLU A 73 -20.14 -12.09 15.27
CA GLU A 73 -19.22 -12.83 14.39
C GLU A 73 -19.55 -12.65 12.90
N THR A 74 -20.83 -12.64 12.54
CA THR A 74 -21.26 -12.48 11.15
C THR A 74 -20.88 -11.10 10.64
N GLN A 75 -21.15 -10.05 11.42
CA GLN A 75 -20.78 -8.67 11.08
C GLN A 75 -19.27 -8.52 10.93
N ARG A 76 -18.47 -9.16 11.79
CA ARG A 76 -17.00 -9.14 11.69
C ARG A 76 -16.52 -9.78 10.39
N ILE A 77 -17.07 -10.94 10.03
CA ILE A 77 -16.74 -11.63 8.77
C ILE A 77 -17.13 -10.77 7.57
N LEU A 78 -18.35 -10.20 7.57
CA LEU A 78 -18.82 -9.34 6.49
C LEU A 78 -17.92 -8.11 6.30
N ARG A 79 -17.47 -7.46 7.38
CA ARG A 79 -16.54 -6.32 7.31
C ARG A 79 -15.20 -6.69 6.67
N LEU A 80 -14.69 -7.90 6.92
CA LEU A 80 -13.46 -8.38 6.28
C LEU A 80 -13.68 -8.69 4.79
N ILE A 81 -14.85 -9.23 4.42
CA ILE A 81 -15.22 -9.45 3.02
C ILE A 81 -15.34 -8.10 2.29
N ASP A 82 -16.01 -7.13 2.89
CA ASP A 82 -16.17 -5.77 2.35
C ASP A 82 -14.81 -5.09 2.15
N LEU A 83 -13.86 -5.28 3.08
CA LEU A 83 -12.48 -4.81 2.91
C LEU A 83 -11.82 -5.45 1.68
N GLY A 84 -11.99 -6.75 1.47
CA GLY A 84 -11.50 -7.45 0.28
C GLY A 84 -12.09 -6.89 -1.02
N ILE A 85 -13.40 -6.64 -1.05
CA ILE A 85 -14.11 -6.04 -2.19
C ILE A 85 -13.59 -4.61 -2.46
N ALA A 86 -13.38 -3.81 -1.42
CA ALA A 86 -12.82 -2.46 -1.53
C ALA A 86 -11.39 -2.46 -2.08
N ILE A 87 -10.52 -3.34 -1.56
CA ILE A 87 -9.15 -3.51 -2.05
C ILE A 87 -9.15 -3.96 -3.52
N GLY A 88 -9.95 -4.96 -3.87
CA GLY A 88 -10.06 -5.47 -5.23
C GLY A 88 -10.52 -4.39 -6.21
N SER A 89 -11.50 -3.58 -5.82
CA SER A 89 -11.99 -2.45 -6.63
C SER A 89 -10.90 -1.39 -6.85
N ALA A 90 -10.15 -1.04 -5.79
CA ALA A 90 -9.04 -0.10 -5.90
C ALA A 90 -7.91 -0.61 -6.81
N VAL A 91 -7.52 -1.87 -6.67
CA VAL A 91 -6.48 -2.51 -7.49
C VAL A 91 -6.93 -2.63 -8.94
N LYS A 92 -8.19 -2.98 -9.21
CA LYS A 92 -8.75 -2.98 -10.56
C LYS A 92 -8.63 -1.61 -11.21
N MET A 93 -8.91 -0.53 -10.49
CA MET A 93 -8.71 0.83 -11.00
C MET A 93 -7.24 1.15 -11.28
N ALA A 94 -6.30 0.70 -10.45
CA ALA A 94 -4.88 0.86 -10.75
C ALA A 94 -4.50 0.14 -12.05
N SER A 95 -4.97 -1.11 -12.24
CA SER A 95 -4.73 -1.86 -13.47
C SER A 95 -5.34 -1.21 -14.71
N LEU A 96 -6.56 -0.65 -14.61
CA LEU A 96 -7.18 0.07 -15.73
C LEU A 96 -6.37 1.31 -16.16
N LEU A 97 -5.62 1.89 -15.24
CA LEU A 97 -4.75 3.04 -15.48
C LEU A 97 -3.29 2.64 -15.75
N ASN A 98 -3.01 1.33 -15.88
CA ASN A 98 -1.66 0.78 -16.02
C ASN A 98 -0.69 1.26 -14.93
N VAL A 99 -1.21 1.46 -13.72
CA VAL A 99 -0.41 1.80 -12.55
C VAL A 99 0.04 0.51 -11.88
N ASP A 100 1.36 0.33 -11.82
CA ASP A 100 1.94 -0.79 -11.10
C ASP A 100 1.56 -0.69 -9.63
N ASN A 101 1.14 -1.80 -9.04
CA ASN A 101 0.69 -1.84 -7.65
C ASN A 101 0.90 -3.21 -7.02
N ARG A 102 0.91 -3.26 -5.69
CA ARG A 102 0.95 -4.51 -4.93
C ARG A 102 0.29 -4.34 -3.57
N VAL A 103 -0.64 -5.24 -3.23
CA VAL A 103 -1.29 -5.23 -1.91
C VAL A 103 -0.32 -5.79 -0.86
N MET A 104 -0.12 -5.06 0.24
CA MET A 104 0.82 -5.41 1.30
C MET A 104 0.18 -5.19 2.69
N TYR A 105 0.03 -6.28 3.45
CA TYR A 105 -0.43 -6.22 4.85
C TYR A 105 0.57 -5.49 5.75
N THR A 106 1.86 -5.73 5.55
CA THR A 106 2.97 -5.17 6.36
C THR A 106 2.99 -3.64 6.35
N VAL A 107 2.74 -3.04 5.19
CA VAL A 107 2.61 -1.59 5.02
C VAL A 107 1.41 -1.07 5.82
N GLY A 108 0.28 -1.77 5.76
CA GLY A 108 -0.89 -1.41 6.55
C GLY A 108 -0.65 -1.50 8.06
N ARG A 109 0.02 -2.55 8.52
CA ARG A 109 0.41 -2.71 9.93
C ARG A 109 1.34 -1.57 10.40
N ALA A 110 2.34 -1.22 9.60
CA ALA A 110 3.22 -0.09 9.90
C ALA A 110 2.45 1.25 9.94
N ALA A 111 1.46 1.44 9.05
CA ALA A 111 0.62 2.63 9.06
C ALA A 111 -0.26 2.74 10.31
N GLN A 112 -0.79 1.61 10.81
CA GLN A 112 -1.50 1.55 12.09
C GLN A 112 -0.57 1.93 13.24
N ASP A 113 0.66 1.41 13.26
CA ASP A 113 1.64 1.72 14.31
C ASP A 113 2.03 3.20 14.35
N LEU A 114 2.09 3.86 13.18
CA LEU A 114 2.31 5.30 13.06
C LEU A 114 1.05 6.14 13.27
N LYS A 115 -0.11 5.52 13.51
CA LYS A 115 -1.42 6.18 13.57
C LYS A 115 -1.73 7.04 12.34
N MET A 116 -1.23 6.65 11.17
CA MET A 116 -1.54 7.31 9.89
C MET A 116 -2.97 7.01 9.43
N ILE A 117 -3.57 5.93 9.95
CA ILE A 117 -4.96 5.53 9.67
C ILE A 117 -5.51 4.71 10.85
N GLU A 118 -6.76 4.99 11.22
CA GLU A 118 -7.42 4.37 12.38
C GLU A 118 -8.26 3.14 11.97
N GLY A 119 -7.65 2.08 11.47
CA GLY A 119 -8.36 0.84 11.14
C GLY A 119 -8.00 -0.29 12.08
N ASP A 120 -8.88 -1.26 12.25
CA ASP A 120 -8.57 -2.51 12.96
C ASP A 120 -7.76 -3.45 12.06
N VAL A 121 -8.11 -3.50 10.78
CA VAL A 121 -7.34 -4.20 9.74
C VAL A 121 -7.06 -3.22 8.61
N VAL A 122 -5.80 -3.11 8.21
CA VAL A 122 -5.33 -2.16 7.18
C VAL A 122 -4.37 -2.86 6.23
N PHE A 123 -4.48 -2.54 4.95
CA PHE A 123 -3.53 -2.89 3.91
C PHE A 123 -2.98 -1.62 3.26
N GLY A 124 -1.70 -1.66 2.88
CA GLY A 124 -1.11 -0.66 2.03
C GLY A 124 -0.98 -1.17 0.60
N ILE A 125 -1.18 -0.27 -0.35
CA ILE A 125 -1.06 -0.51 -1.79
C ILE A 125 -0.09 0.55 -2.32
N PRO A 126 1.23 0.29 -2.28
CA PRO A 126 2.19 1.13 -2.97
C PRO A 126 1.88 1.12 -4.46
N ILE A 127 1.96 2.29 -5.07
CA ILE A 127 1.70 2.50 -6.49
C ILE A 127 2.86 3.22 -7.17
N SER A 128 3.10 2.87 -8.43
CA SER A 128 4.25 3.36 -9.19
C SER A 128 3.89 3.55 -10.65
N ILE A 129 4.40 4.64 -11.25
CA ILE A 129 4.30 4.93 -12.67
C ILE A 129 5.73 5.04 -13.21
N ARG A 130 6.29 3.88 -13.59
CA ARG A 130 7.67 3.73 -14.05
C ARG A 130 7.69 2.94 -15.37
N GLY A 131 8.82 2.97 -16.07
CA GLY A 131 9.02 2.20 -17.30
C GLY A 131 9.18 0.69 -17.07
N SER A 132 9.44 0.28 -15.82
CA SER A 132 9.48 -1.11 -15.38
C SER A 132 8.75 -1.27 -14.06
N ASN A 133 8.16 -2.44 -13.85
CA ASN A 133 7.42 -2.72 -12.63
C ASN A 133 8.36 -3.03 -11.47
N ILE A 134 8.49 -2.05 -10.57
CA ILE A 134 9.36 -2.10 -9.40
C ILE A 134 8.99 -3.23 -8.42
N PHE A 135 7.74 -3.71 -8.44
CA PHE A 135 7.26 -4.76 -7.52
C PHE A 135 7.62 -6.19 -7.97
N PHE A 136 8.14 -6.32 -9.19
CA PHE A 136 8.58 -7.57 -9.81
C PHE A 136 10.07 -7.56 -10.19
N ASP A 137 10.76 -6.43 -9.99
CA ASP A 137 12.19 -6.35 -10.27
C ASP A 137 12.97 -7.36 -9.40
N ARG A 138 13.80 -8.14 -10.08
CA ARG A 138 14.77 -9.05 -9.46
C ARG A 138 16.14 -8.39 -9.56
N TYR A 139 17.03 -8.73 -8.63
CA TYR A 139 18.43 -8.35 -8.77
C TYR A 139 18.94 -8.90 -10.11
N ASP A 140 19.35 -7.98 -10.99
CA ASP A 140 19.96 -8.28 -12.27
C ASP A 140 21.29 -7.53 -12.33
N PRO A 141 22.43 -8.24 -12.30
CA PRO A 141 23.75 -7.61 -12.28
C PRO A 141 24.02 -6.79 -13.56
N ILE A 142 23.34 -7.09 -14.66
CA ILE A 142 23.41 -6.30 -15.89
C ILE A 142 22.66 -4.99 -15.67
N LYS A 143 21.37 -4.99 -15.30
CA LYS A 143 20.62 -3.75 -15.00
C LYS A 143 21.34 -2.82 -14.02
N ALA A 144 21.95 -3.37 -12.96
CA ALA A 144 22.69 -2.59 -11.97
C ALA A 144 23.86 -1.81 -12.59
N LYS A 145 24.59 -2.45 -13.52
CA LYS A 145 25.67 -1.80 -14.27
C LYS A 145 25.15 -0.64 -15.13
N TRP A 146 24.03 -0.85 -15.84
CA TRP A 146 23.45 0.17 -16.72
C TRP A 146 22.83 1.34 -15.94
N GLN A 147 22.24 1.10 -14.76
CA GLN A 147 21.71 2.15 -13.91
C GLN A 147 22.78 3.06 -13.31
N ASN A 148 23.97 2.53 -12.99
CA ASN A 148 25.09 3.32 -12.50
C ASN A 148 25.73 4.19 -13.60
N GLU A 149 25.53 3.84 -14.88
CA GLU A 149 26.03 4.58 -16.03
C GLU A 149 25.05 5.67 -16.52
N LEU A 150 23.79 5.66 -16.06
CA LEU A 150 22.80 6.68 -16.40
C LEU A 150 22.98 7.94 -15.54
N PRO A 151 22.87 9.15 -16.12
CA PRO A 151 22.95 10.37 -15.34
C PRO A 151 21.84 10.39 -14.26
N PRO A 152 22.12 10.87 -13.05
CA PRO A 152 21.14 10.92 -11.98
C PRO A 152 19.92 11.74 -12.43
N ARG A 153 18.72 11.16 -12.27
CA ARG A 153 17.48 11.84 -12.62
C ARG A 153 17.33 13.09 -11.75
N LYS A 154 17.37 14.26 -12.39
CA LYS A 154 16.93 15.51 -11.76
C LYS A 154 15.43 15.39 -11.50
N MET A 155 15.04 15.05 -10.27
CA MET A 155 13.66 15.29 -9.80
C MET A 155 13.43 16.80 -9.86
N SER A 156 12.58 17.27 -10.79
CA SER A 156 12.25 18.69 -10.84
C SER A 156 11.30 19.00 -9.68
N ASN A 157 11.86 19.34 -8.53
CA ASN A 157 11.12 19.97 -7.43
C ASN A 157 10.79 21.43 -7.79
N LYS A 158 10.04 21.63 -8.87
CA LYS A 158 9.37 22.90 -9.13
C LYS A 158 7.87 22.68 -8.88
N PRO A 159 7.30 23.22 -7.78
CA PRO A 159 5.86 23.34 -7.71
C PRO A 159 5.40 24.19 -8.91
N LYS A 160 4.41 23.69 -9.64
CA LYS A 160 3.59 24.53 -10.51
C LYS A 160 2.51 25.20 -9.68
#